data_AF-A0A3M1C8V7-F1
#
_entry.id   AF-A0A3M1C8V7-F1
#
_cell.length_a   1.000
_cell.length_b   1.000
_cell.length_c   1.000
_cell.angle_alpha   90.00
_cell.angle_beta   90.00
_cell.angle_gamma   90.00
#
_symmetry.space_group_name_H-M   'P 1'
#
loop_
_entity.id
_entity.type
_entity.pdbx_description
1 polymer ?
#
loop_
_entity_poly.entity_id
_entity_poly.type
_entity_poly.pdbx_seq_one_letter_code
_entity_poly.pdbx_strand_id
1 'polypeptide(L)' 'FVEGGAYTHNVFLAHNKAHRLYQYIAPLIIGSGLKWQLEVTKRLQKMSSKCFGEDLFVTGRLA' A
#
# COMPACT_ATOMS: atom_id res chain seq x y z
N PHE A 1 -10.24 1.15 10.09
CA PHE A 1 -9.10 0.58 9.33
C PHE A 1 -9.70 -0.14 8.14
N VAL A 2 -9.13 0.02 6.94
CA VAL A 2 -9.70 -0.53 5.70
C VAL A 2 -8.69 -1.49 5.12
N GLU A 3 -9.08 -2.75 4.99
CA GLU A 3 -8.36 -3.78 4.25
C GLU A 3 -9.17 -4.13 3.01
N GLY A 4 -8.51 -4.25 1.86
CA GLY A 4 -9.18 -4.62 0.63
C GLY A 4 -8.20 -5.00 -0.46
N GLY A 5 -8.74 -5.49 -1.58
CA GLY A 5 -7.96 -5.74 -2.78
C GLY A 5 -7.56 -4.44 -3.50
N ALA A 6 -6.85 -4.60 -4.62
CA ALA A 6 -6.36 -3.49 -5.44
C ALA A 6 -7.44 -2.46 -5.81
N TYR A 7 -8.66 -2.91 -6.14
CA TYR A 7 -9.77 -2.01 -6.48
C TYR A 7 -10.13 -1.05 -5.32
N THR A 8 -10.35 -1.58 -4.11
CA THR A 8 -10.69 -0.77 -2.94
C THR A 8 -9.56 0.22 -2.62
N HIS A 9 -8.30 -0.21 -2.71
CA HIS A 9 -7.15 0.67 -2.51
C HIS A 9 -7.13 1.83 -3.51
N ASN A 10 -7.35 1.55 -4.81
CA ASN A 10 -7.40 2.60 -5.84
C ASN A 10 -8.50 3.62 -5.58
N VAL A 11 -9.72 3.18 -5.25
CA VAL A 11 -10.85 4.08 -4.96
C VAL A 11 -10.51 4.99 -3.78
N PHE A 12 -9.94 4.45 -2.71
CA PHE A 12 -9.61 5.24 -1.52
C PHE A 12 -8.49 6.27 -1.77
N LEU A 13 -7.50 5.91 -2.58
CA LEU A 13 -6.41 6.82 -2.99
C LEU A 13 -6.91 7.89 -3.96
N ALA A 14 -7.75 7.51 -4.94
CA ALA A 14 -8.34 8.41 -5.93
C ALA A 14 -9.20 9.50 -5.29
N HIS A 15 -10.02 9.11 -4.30
CA HIS A 15 -10.98 10.01 -3.66
C HIS A 15 -10.48 10.66 -2.37
N ASN A 16 -9.17 10.60 -2.08
CA ASN A 16 -8.56 11.16 -0.87
C ASN A 16 -9.24 10.71 0.43
N LYS A 17 -9.71 9.46 0.48
CA LYS A 17 -10.42 8.89 1.66
C LYS A 17 -9.45 8.23 2.64
N ALA A 18 -8.22 7.94 2.22
CA ALA A 18 -7.17 7.39 3.06
C ALA A 18 -6.21 8.50 3.54
N HIS A 19 -5.92 8.51 4.86
CA HIS A 19 -5.00 9.47 5.47
C HIS A 19 -3.60 8.89 5.69
N ARG A 20 -3.49 7.57 5.87
CA ARG A 20 -2.27 6.86 6.21
C ARG A 20 -2.26 5.51 5.50
N LEU A 21 -1.10 5.12 4.97
CA LEU A 21 -0.86 3.81 4.37
C LEU A 21 -0.16 2.92 5.38
N TYR A 22 -0.54 1.65 5.40
CA TYR A 22 0.12 0.58 6.13
C TYR A 22 0.31 -0.57 5.12
N GLN A 23 1.55 -0.81 4.69
CA GLN A 23 1.86 -1.76 3.62
C GLN A 23 2.90 -2.77 4.11
N TYR A 24 2.62 -4.05 3.91
CA TYR A 24 3.60 -5.12 4.06
C TYR A 24 4.12 -5.54 2.67
N ILE A 25 5.43 -5.76 2.58
CA ILE A 25 6.11 -6.22 1.37
C ILE A 25 6.83 -7.51 1.72
N ALA A 26 6.34 -8.63 1.18
CA ALA A 26 6.99 -9.92 1.32
C ALA A 26 8.14 -10.05 0.30
N PRO A 27 9.21 -10.81 0.61
CA PRO A 27 10.34 -11.06 -0.30
C PRO A 27 9.98 -12.12 -1.36
N LEU A 28 8.82 -12.01 -2.00
CA LEU A 28 8.27 -12.99 -2.94
C LEU A 28 7.90 -12.33 -4.27
N ILE A 29 8.19 -13.02 -5.37
CA ILE A 29 7.76 -12.63 -6.73
C ILE A 29 6.56 -13.49 -7.09
N ILE A 30 5.38 -12.87 -7.20
CA ILE A 30 4.11 -13.61 -7.37
C ILE A 30 3.73 -13.85 -8.86
N GLY A 31 4.45 -13.22 -9.80
CA GLY A 31 4.18 -13.33 -11.23
C GLY A 31 2.96 -12.50 -11.70
N SER A 32 2.57 -12.64 -12.97
CA SER A 32 1.55 -11.79 -13.63
C SER A 32 0.09 -12.22 -13.41
N GLY A 33 -0.15 -13.30 -12.67
CA GLY A 33 -1.50 -13.81 -12.39
C GLY A 33 -2.31 -12.93 -11.43
N LEU A 34 -1.63 -12.13 -10.59
CA LEU A 34 -2.28 -11.16 -9.70
C LEU A 34 -2.36 -9.80 -10.38
N LYS A 35 -3.59 -9.36 -10.66
CA LYS A 35 -3.85 -8.01 -11.16
C LYS A 35 -3.77 -6.99 -10.03
N TRP A 36 -2.56 -6.48 -9.79
CA TRP A 36 -2.33 -5.33 -8.91
C TRP A 36 -1.98 -4.11 -9.77
N GLN A 37 -2.99 -3.43 -10.31
CA GLN A 37 -2.81 -2.16 -11.01
C GLN A 37 -3.15 -1.03 -10.04
N LEU A 38 -2.13 -0.28 -9.63
CA LEU A 38 -2.33 1.00 -8.94
C LEU A 38 -2.40 2.09 -10.00
N GLU A 39 -3.59 2.64 -10.23
CA GLU A 39 -3.81 3.68 -11.23
C GLU A 39 -3.59 5.10 -10.68
N VAL A 40 -3.41 5.20 -9.35
CA VAL A 40 -3.26 6.48 -8.66
C VAL A 40 -1.96 6.52 -7.88
N THR A 41 -1.15 7.53 -8.17
CA THR A 41 0.10 7.81 -7.44
C THR A 41 -0.16 8.86 -6.35
N LYS A 42 0.09 8.49 -5.10
CA LYS A 42 0.08 9.41 -3.94
C LYS A 42 1.45 9.49 -3.31
N ARG A 43 1.84 10.66 -2.82
CA ARG A 43 3.14 10.81 -2.17
C ARG A 43 3.01 10.39 -0.71
N LEU A 44 3.91 9.50 -0.28
CA LEU A 44 4.00 9.15 1.13
C LEU A 44 4.92 10.15 1.85
N GLN A 45 4.41 10.76 2.92
CA GLN A 45 5.13 11.67 3.80
C GLN A 45 5.35 11.03 5.17
N LYS A 46 6.40 11.47 5.88
CA LYS A 46 6.77 10.95 7.21
C LYS A 46 6.85 9.41 7.21
N MET A 47 7.51 8.89 6.18
CA MET A 47 7.64 7.46 5.97
C MET A 47 8.48 6.84 7.09
N SER A 48 8.05 5.67 7.54
CA SER A 48 8.81 4.81 8.45
C SER A 48 8.71 3.39 7.94
N SER A 49 9.77 2.62 8.16
CA SER A 49 9.79 1.19 7.85
C SER A 49 10.35 0.39 9.02
N LYS A 50 9.92 -0.87 9.11
CA LYS A 50 10.37 -1.82 10.11
C LYS A 50 10.30 -3.24 9.52
N CYS A 51 11.26 -4.09 9.81
CA CYS A 51 11.14 -5.51 9.48
C CYS A 51 10.19 -6.21 10.47
N PHE A 52 9.32 -7.06 9.95
CA PHE A 52 8.39 -7.88 10.72
C PHE A 52 8.55 -9.34 10.28
N GLY A 53 9.47 -10.06 10.92
CA GLY A 53 9.96 -11.33 10.38
C GLY A 53 10.73 -11.09 9.08
N GLU A 54 10.35 -11.80 8.02
CA GLU A 54 10.94 -11.66 6.68
C GLU A 54 10.31 -10.52 5.86
N ASP A 55 9.17 -9.98 6.30
CA ASP A 55 8.44 -8.94 5.58
C ASP A 55 8.96 -7.54 5.96
N LEU A 56 8.94 -6.63 4.99
CA LEU A 56 9.15 -5.20 5.22
C LEU A 56 7.81 -4.51 5.43
N PHE A 57 7.60 -3.94 6.62
CA PHE A 57 6.48 -3.05 6.88
C PHE A 57 6.87 -1.60 6.55
N VAL A 58 6.02 -0.92 5.77
CA VAL A 58 6.15 0.49 5.40
C VAL A 58 4.88 1.24 5.78
N THR A 59 5.04 2.39 6.43
CA THR A 59 3.92 3.25 6.83
C THR A 59 4.22 4.72 6.62
N GLY A 60 3.19 5.54 6.40
CA GLY A 60 3.33 6.99 6.30
C GLY A 60 2.01 7.71 5.99
N ARG A 61 2.02 9.05 6.07
CA ARG A 61 0.87 9.88 5.73
C ARG A 61 0.74 10.02 4.22
N LEU A 62 -0.46 9.87 3.68
CA LEU A 62 -0.75 10.11 2.27
C LEU A 62 -0.97 11.61 2.03
N ALA A 63 -0.30 12.16 1.02
CA ALA A 63 -0.44 13.54 0.52
C ALA A 63 -0.82 13.53 -0.96
#